data_AF-A0A842XL75-F1
#
_entry.id   AF-A0A842XL75-F1
#
_cell.length_a   1.000
_cell.length_b   1.000
_cell.length_c   1.000
_cell.angle_alpha   90.00
_cell.angle_beta   90.00
_cell.angle_gamma   90.00
#
_symmetry.space_group_name_H-M   'P 1'
#
loop_
_entity.id
_entity.type
_entity.pdbx_description
1 polymer ?
#
loop_
_entity_poly.entity_id
_entity_poly.type
_entity_poly.pdbx_seq_one_letter_code
_entity_poly.pdbx_strand_id
1 'polypeptide(L)' 'MKCSKCDKNLDKEDIEDIQFRGTFERHYAYVCKKCGYIIGFSSNAGPR' A
#
# COMPACT_ATOMS: atom_id res chain seq x y z
N MET A 1 6.54 -11.52 -3.45
CA MET A 1 6.87 -10.75 -2.23
C MET A 1 6.29 -11.52 -1.04
N LYS A 2 6.85 -11.46 0.17
CA LYS A 2 6.21 -12.09 1.36
C LYS A 2 5.68 -11.02 2.31
N CYS A 3 4.53 -11.27 2.92
CA CYS A 3 3.94 -10.34 3.89
C CYS A 3 4.65 -10.51 5.24
N SER A 4 5.27 -9.46 5.77
CA SER A 4 5.97 -9.49 7.07
C SER A 4 5.06 -9.83 8.26
N LYS A 5 3.74 -9.73 8.11
CA LYS A 5 2.77 -9.98 9.18
C LYS A 5 2.23 -11.42 9.20
N CYS A 6 1.91 -11.97 8.02
CA CYS A 6 1.27 -13.28 7.92
C CYS A 6 2.14 -14.34 7.24
N ASP A 7 3.38 -14.01 6.87
CA ASP A 7 4.35 -14.82 6.12
C ASP A 7 3.84 -15.42 4.79
N LYS A 8 2.62 -15.03 4.37
CA LYS A 8 2.03 -15.49 3.12
C LYS A 8 2.73 -14.82 1.94
N ASN A 9 2.78 -15.55 0.82
CA ASN A 9 3.13 -14.96 -0.46
C ASN A 9 2.09 -13.88 -0.81
N LEU A 10 2.62 -12.70 -1.10
CA LEU A 10 1.96 -11.56 -1.70
C LEU A 10 2.24 -11.59 -3.20
N ASP A 11 1.22 -11.95 -3.95
CA ASP A 11 1.14 -11.73 -5.38
C ASP A 11 0.57 -10.34 -5.65
N LYS A 12 0.71 -9.83 -6.88
CA LYS A 12 0.23 -8.49 -7.23
C LYS A 12 -1.27 -8.32 -6.97
N GLU A 13 -2.04 -9.40 -7.10
CA GLU A 13 -3.48 -9.45 -6.86
C GLU A 13 -3.86 -9.36 -5.37
N ASP A 14 -2.93 -9.75 -4.49
CA ASP A 14 -3.10 -9.69 -3.03
C ASP A 14 -2.74 -8.32 -2.45
N ILE A 15 -2.26 -7.39 -3.27
CA ILE A 15 -1.89 -6.04 -2.86
C ILE A 15 -3.03 -5.11 -3.25
N GLU A 16 -3.58 -4.41 -2.25
CA GLU A 16 -4.55 -3.36 -2.44
C GLU A 16 -3.86 -2.01 -2.30
N ASP A 17 -4.05 -1.12 -3.28
CA ASP A 17 -3.66 0.28 -3.16
C ASP A 17 -4.81 1.09 -2.58
N ILE A 18 -4.56 1.69 -1.41
CA ILE A 18 -5.50 2.60 -0.76
C ILE A 18 -4.97 4.00 -0.95
N GLN A 19 -5.72 4.80 -1.71
CA GLN A 19 -5.42 6.22 -1.86
C GLN A 19 -6.02 7.00 -0.69
N PHE A 20 -5.19 7.80 -0.02
CA PHE A 20 -5.65 8.75 0.98
C PHE A 20 -5.21 10.17 0.60
N ARG A 21 -6.15 11.11 0.74
CA ARG A 21 -5.89 12.53 0.47
C ARG A 21 -5.15 13.13 1.67
N GLY A 22 -3.88 13.47 1.48
CA GLY A 22 -3.21 14.45 2.30
C GLY A 22 -3.60 15.86 1.84
N THR A 23 -3.35 16.87 2.68
CA THR A 23 -3.70 18.28 2.42
C THR A 23 -3.09 18.83 1.12
N PHE A 24 -1.95 18.27 0.67
CA PHE A 24 -1.23 18.73 -0.53
C PHE A 24 -0.73 17.60 -1.44
N GLU A 25 -0.69 16.35 -0.99
CA GLU A 25 -0.08 15.24 -1.72
C GLU A 25 -1.03 14.03 -1.81
N ARG A 26 -0.97 13.32 -2.93
CA ARG A 26 -1.66 12.04 -3.07
C ARG A 26 -0.77 10.98 -2.43
N HIS A 27 -1.23 10.43 -1.32
CA HIS A 27 -0.57 9.31 -0.68
C HIS A 27 -1.29 8.01 -1.03
N TYR A 28 -0.50 6.97 -1.19
CA TYR A 28 -0.93 5.61 -1.48
C TYR A 28 -0.36 4.70 -0.40
N ALA A 29 -1.21 3.88 0.21
CA ALA A 29 -0.77 2.78 1.07
C ALA A 29 -0.97 1.47 0.30
N TYR A 30 0.03 0.60 0.35
CA TYR A 30 -0.08 -0.76 -0.17
C TYR A 30 -0.45 -1.67 0.99
N VAL A 31 -1.58 -2.38 0.87
CA VAL A 31 -2.13 -3.24 1.92
C VAL A 31 -2.21 -4.67 1.44
N CYS A 32 -1.83 -5.60 2.30
CA CYS A 32 -2.01 -7.03 2.06
C CYS A 32 -3.47 -7.42 2.26
N LYS A 33 -4.21 -7.77 1.20
CA LYS A 33 -5.62 -8.21 1.28
C LYS A 33 -5.82 -9.43 2.18
N LYS A 34 -4.83 -10.32 2.25
CA LYS A 34 -4.91 -11.57 3.03
C LYS A 34 -4.95 -11.35 4.54
N CYS A 35 -4.41 -10.24 5.05
CA CYS A 35 -4.32 -9.98 6.49
C CYS A 35 -4.63 -8.54 6.90
N GLY A 36 -4.89 -7.64 5.94
CA GLY A 36 -5.14 -6.21 6.17
C GLY A 36 -3.90 -5.41 6.58
N TYR A 37 -2.69 -5.98 6.49
CA TYR A 37 -1.49 -5.29 6.96
C TYR A 37 -0.92 -4.35 5.90
N ILE A 38 -0.54 -3.13 6.30
CA ILE A 38 0.09 -2.16 5.42
C ILE A 38 1.55 -2.57 5.19
N ILE A 39 1.89 -2.87 3.94
CA ILE A 39 3.22 -3.35 3.53
C ILE A 39 4.09 -2.25 2.95
N GLY A 40 3.54 -1.08 2.67
CA GLY A 40 4.32 0.07 2.20
C GLY A 40 3.47 1.30 1.98
N PHE A 41 4.15 2.42 1.75
CA PHE A 41 3.56 3.71 1.42
C PHE A 41 4.28 4.31 0.22
N SER A 42 3.56 5.01 -0.64
CA SER A 42 4.10 5.83 -1.73
C SER A 42 3.41 7.19 -1.70
N SER A 43 4.18 8.25 -1.89
CA SER A 43 3.65 9.60 -1.99
C SER A 43 4.01 10.14 -3.35
N ASN A 44 2.99 10.54 -4.12
CA ASN A 44 3.24 11.21 -5.39
C ASN A 44 3.01 12.70 -5.18
N ALA A 45 4.11 13.45 -5.04
CA ALA A 45 4.09 14.90 -5.10
C ALA A 45 3.74 15.28 -6.55
N GLY A 46 2.54 15.82 -6.77
CA GLY A 46 2.20 16.37 -8.08
C GLY A 46 3.20 17.47 -8.47
N PRO A 47 3.48 17.68 -9.77
CA PRO A 47 4.35 18.77 -10.20
C PRO A 47 3.77 20.09 -9.67
N ARG A 48 4.62 20.80 -8.94
CA ARG A 48 4.31 22.05 -8.25
C ARG A 48 4.14 23.20 -9.23
#